data_AF-A0A382ZG98-F1
#
_entry.id   AF-A0A382ZG98-F1
#
_cell.length_a   1.000
_cell.length_b   1.000
_cell.length_c   1.000
_cell.angle_alpha   90.00
_cell.angle_beta   90.00
_cell.angle_gamma   90.00
#
_symmetry.space_group_name_H-M   'P 1'
#
loop_
_entity.id
_entity.type
_entity.pdbx_description
1 polymer ?
#
loop_
_entity_poly.entity_id
_entity_poly.type
_entity_poly.pdbx_seq_one_letter_code
_entity_poly.pdbx_strand_id
1 'polypeptide(L)'
;ISRRHEIGLLRTVGAGRSTIVRLFLGEATLLAVAGSAIGAPLGWLLAQGAVRLTSSTVSQFWVASAAQVPPLSLEMVGLAFVVGVPLAIIGAFVPVREASRITPMAALRGDVVLETRNRLPRRFLVAPIVLFVLAAWFVRQEPIDGLPVFGLLASLAVVFGAAVLMPAVLFGFRRFCGDAMSRWLHVEGHMAHANLGSAIPRLSISIAALAVSLAMMVAIAIMVGSFRETVIYWVGQTLQADLFVSSARSSPQGSVIS
;
A
#
# COMPACT_ATOMS: atom_id res chain seq x y z
N ILE A 1 -2.96 22.04 -2.60
CA ILE A 1 -3.62 23.31 -3.00
C ILE A 1 -2.58 24.41 -3.21
N SER A 2 -1.60 24.61 -2.32
CA SER A 2 -0.60 25.70 -2.46
C SER A 2 0.19 25.66 -3.79
N ARG A 3 0.72 24.49 -4.19
CA ARG A 3 1.48 24.37 -5.45
C ARG A 3 0.68 24.74 -6.70
N ARG A 4 -0.64 24.61 -6.70
CA ARG A 4 -1.47 25.00 -7.86
C ARG A 4 -1.53 26.51 -8.04
N HIS A 5 -1.53 27.27 -6.95
CA HIS A 5 -1.50 28.72 -6.99
C HIS A 5 -0.14 29.23 -7.49
N GLU A 6 0.97 28.70 -6.96
CA GLU A 6 2.33 28.99 -7.43
C GLU A 6 2.51 28.68 -8.93
N ILE A 7 2.02 27.52 -9.37
CA ILE A 7 2.02 27.14 -10.80
C ILE A 7 1.20 28.13 -11.62
N GLY A 8 0.04 28.58 -11.12
CA GLY A 8 -0.79 29.61 -11.75
C GLY A 8 -0.04 30.93 -11.92
N LEU A 9 0.67 31.39 -10.89
CA LEU A 9 1.49 32.61 -10.94
C LEU A 9 2.67 32.49 -11.91
N LEU A 10 3.36 31.34 -11.94
CA LEU A 10 4.43 31.11 -12.91
C LEU A 10 3.87 31.13 -14.35
N ARG A 11 2.67 30.58 -14.57
CA ARG A 11 1.99 30.61 -15.87
C ARG A 11 1.56 32.02 -16.28
N THR A 12 1.20 32.90 -15.34
CA THR A 12 0.84 34.30 -15.66
C THR A 12 2.06 35.12 -16.07
N VAL A 13 3.25 34.80 -15.55
CA VAL A 13 4.53 35.45 -15.93
C VAL A 13 5.10 34.87 -17.25
N GLY A 14 4.41 33.89 -17.85
CA GLY A 14 4.77 33.33 -19.16
C GLY A 14 5.55 32.01 -19.09
N ALA A 15 5.68 31.37 -17.93
CA ALA A 15 6.37 30.09 -17.84
C ALA A 15 5.68 29.00 -18.69
N GLY A 16 6.49 28.31 -19.48
CA GLY A 16 6.06 27.15 -20.27
C GLY A 16 5.64 25.97 -19.40
N ARG A 17 4.77 25.10 -19.93
CA ARG A 17 4.34 23.87 -19.23
C ARG A 17 5.52 22.94 -18.93
N SER A 18 6.45 22.82 -19.87
CA SER A 18 7.66 22.00 -19.73
C SER A 18 8.59 22.53 -18.64
N THR A 19 8.73 23.86 -18.52
CA THR A 19 9.53 24.51 -17.48
C THR A 19 8.98 24.21 -16.10
N ILE A 20 7.67 24.34 -15.91
CA ILE A 20 6.98 24.02 -14.65
C ILE A 20 7.17 22.54 -14.31
N VAL A 21 6.92 21.64 -15.26
CA VAL A 21 7.09 20.20 -15.03
C VAL A 21 8.53 19.90 -14.61
N ARG A 22 9.55 20.42 -15.31
CA ARG A 22 10.96 20.21 -14.96
C ARG A 22 11.31 20.76 -13.57
N LEU A 23 10.82 21.95 -13.23
CA LEU A 23 11.09 22.58 -11.94
C LEU A 23 10.58 21.71 -10.78
N PHE A 24 9.29 21.36 -10.82
CA PHE A 24 8.67 20.60 -9.73
C PHE A 24 9.12 19.14 -9.68
N LEU A 25 9.44 18.54 -10.82
CA LEU A 25 10.01 17.18 -10.85
C LEU A 25 11.46 17.17 -10.35
N GLY A 26 12.22 18.23 -10.59
CA GLY A 26 13.54 18.43 -9.99
C GLY A 26 13.48 18.57 -8.48
N GLU A 27 12.54 19.37 -7.96
CA GLU A 27 12.30 19.49 -6.52
C GLU A 27 11.90 18.13 -5.90
N ALA A 28 10.99 17.40 -6.56
CA ALA A 28 10.60 16.06 -6.12
C ALA A 28 11.79 15.08 -6.12
N THR A 29 12.70 15.19 -7.09
CA THR A 29 13.90 14.36 -7.18
C THR A 29 14.85 14.65 -6.02
N LEU A 30 15.09 15.93 -5.70
CA LEU A 30 15.94 16.32 -4.56
C LEU A 30 15.38 15.81 -3.24
N LEU A 31 14.06 15.96 -3.03
CA LEU A 31 13.39 15.44 -1.86
C LEU A 31 13.45 13.91 -1.79
N ALA A 32 13.34 13.22 -2.94
CA ALA A 32 13.44 11.76 -3.01
C ALA A 32 14.84 11.26 -2.69
N VAL A 33 15.89 11.95 -3.16
CA VAL A 33 17.28 11.65 -2.85
C VAL A 33 17.53 11.84 -1.35
N ALA A 34 17.13 12.98 -0.78
CA ALA A 34 17.26 13.22 0.66
C ALA A 34 16.46 12.20 1.49
N GLY A 35 15.23 11.90 1.07
CA GLY A 35 14.38 10.90 1.70
C GLY A 35 14.96 9.48 1.64
N SER A 36 15.58 9.10 0.52
CA SER A 36 16.24 7.79 0.37
C SER A 36 17.52 7.72 1.23
N ALA A 37 18.29 8.80 1.29
CA ALA A 37 19.49 8.91 2.11
C ALA A 37 19.20 8.72 3.61
N ILE A 38 18.08 9.25 4.09
CA ILE A 38 17.65 9.13 5.49
C ILE A 38 16.87 7.83 5.72
N GLY A 39 16.06 7.41 4.75
CA GLY A 39 15.20 6.23 4.83
C GLY A 39 15.98 4.92 4.87
N ALA A 40 17.07 4.79 4.11
CA ALA A 40 17.90 3.59 4.11
C ALA A 40 18.49 3.25 5.50
N PRO A 41 19.19 4.16 6.21
CA PRO A 41 19.71 3.85 7.54
C PRO A 41 18.60 3.65 8.57
N LEU A 42 17.50 4.42 8.52
CA LEU A 42 16.37 4.22 9.41
C LEU A 42 15.70 2.85 9.21
N GLY A 43 15.50 2.44 7.95
CA GLY A 43 14.94 1.13 7.61
C GLY A 43 15.82 -0.01 8.12
N TRP A 44 17.14 0.12 8.01
CA TRP A 44 18.08 -0.86 8.55
C TRP A 44 18.10 -0.91 10.09
N LEU A 45 17.99 0.24 10.76
CA LEU A 45 17.85 0.29 12.22
C LEU A 45 16.55 -0.38 12.68
N LEU A 46 15.44 -0.12 11.99
CA LEU A 46 14.16 -0.77 12.28
C LEU A 46 14.21 -2.28 12.02
N ALA A 47 14.86 -2.73 10.95
CA ALA A 47 15.05 -4.15 10.65
C ALA A 47 15.82 -4.87 11.77
N GLN A 48 16.89 -4.25 12.29
CA GLN A 48 17.61 -4.79 13.46
C GLN A 48 16.73 -4.85 14.70
N GLY A 49 15.94 -3.81 14.97
CA GLY A 49 14.98 -3.80 16.07
C GLY A 49 13.98 -4.95 15.95
N ALA A 50 13.39 -5.12 14.76
CA ALA A 50 12.45 -6.19 14.49
C ALA A 50 13.05 -7.58 14.69
N VAL A 51 14.26 -7.82 14.16
CA VAL A 51 14.99 -9.08 14.34
C VAL A 51 15.33 -9.35 15.81
N ARG A 52 15.73 -8.34 16.57
CA ARG A 52 16.00 -8.48 18.02
C ARG A 52 14.73 -8.85 18.81
N LEU A 53 13.59 -8.27 18.46
CA LEU A 53 12.31 -8.56 19.10
C LEU A 53 11.76 -9.95 18.75
N THR A 54 12.03 -10.44 17.53
CA THR A 54 11.61 -11.80 17.12
C THR A 54 12.58 -12.86 17.61
N SER A 55 13.89 -12.60 17.63
CA SER A 55 14.89 -13.58 18.08
C SER A 55 14.78 -13.92 19.57
N SER A 56 14.36 -12.97 20.41
CA SER A 56 14.06 -13.24 21.82
C SER A 56 12.87 -14.19 22.02
N THR A 57 11.95 -14.25 21.07
CA THR A 57 10.77 -15.13 21.09
C THR A 57 11.08 -16.50 20.47
N VAL A 58 11.98 -16.55 19.48
CA VAL A 58 12.29 -17.74 18.67
C VAL A 58 13.45 -18.58 19.22
N SER A 59 14.34 -18.00 20.05
CA SER A 59 15.49 -18.73 20.64
C SER A 59 15.12 -19.93 21.54
N GLN A 60 13.84 -20.10 21.87
CA GLN A 60 13.32 -21.28 22.57
C GLN A 60 13.08 -22.50 21.66
N PHE A 61 13.02 -22.31 20.33
CA PHE A 61 12.84 -23.40 19.37
C PHE A 61 14.18 -23.69 18.67
N TRP A 62 14.72 -24.89 18.90
CA TRP A 62 16.04 -25.42 18.51
C TRP A 62 16.35 -25.51 16.99
N VAL A 63 15.85 -24.57 16.18
CA VAL A 63 16.22 -24.37 14.76
C VAL A 63 16.39 -22.88 14.51
N ALA A 64 17.32 -22.27 15.23
CA ALA A 64 17.74 -20.89 14.98
C ALA A 64 18.76 -20.89 13.82
N SER A 65 18.30 -20.92 12.58
CA SER A 65 19.09 -20.24 11.54
C SER A 65 19.03 -18.76 11.92
N ALA A 66 20.12 -18.27 12.51
CA ALA A 66 20.18 -16.93 13.07
C ALA A 66 19.84 -15.93 11.96
N ALA A 67 18.61 -15.41 11.98
CA ALA A 67 18.21 -14.31 11.14
C ALA A 67 19.07 -13.11 11.55
N GLN A 68 20.21 -12.93 10.90
CA GLN A 68 21.08 -11.79 11.10
C GLN A 68 20.74 -10.77 10.03
N VAL A 69 20.55 -9.52 10.43
CA VAL A 69 20.42 -8.43 9.45
C VAL A 69 21.81 -8.22 8.84
N PRO A 70 21.96 -8.35 7.51
CA PRO A 70 23.24 -8.09 6.86
C PRO A 70 23.71 -6.65 7.15
N PRO A 71 25.03 -6.39 7.13
CA PRO A 71 25.54 -5.04 7.23
C PRO A 71 24.99 -4.18 6.08
N LEU A 72 24.85 -2.87 6.33
CA LEU A 72 24.49 -1.90 5.29
C LEU A 72 25.55 -1.91 4.19
N SER A 73 25.30 -2.67 3.12
CA SER A 73 26.16 -2.71 1.95
C SER A 73 25.84 -1.58 0.98
N LEU A 74 26.82 -1.19 0.16
CA LEU A 74 26.63 -0.19 -0.88
C LEU A 74 25.56 -0.61 -1.89
N GLU A 75 25.42 -1.91 -2.14
CA GLU A 75 24.40 -2.49 -3.01
C GLU A 75 22.98 -2.26 -2.46
N MET A 76 22.76 -2.45 -1.16
CA MET A 76 21.46 -2.20 -0.53
C MET A 76 21.08 -0.72 -0.58
N VAL A 77 22.05 0.17 -0.33
CA VAL A 77 21.85 1.61 -0.47
C VAL A 77 21.55 1.96 -1.93
N GLY A 78 22.33 1.45 -2.88
CA GLY A 78 22.08 1.64 -4.31
C GLY A 78 20.67 1.21 -4.71
N LEU A 79 20.22 0.04 -4.26
CA LEU A 79 18.87 -0.46 -4.51
C LEU A 79 17.79 0.45 -3.90
N ALA A 80 17.99 0.94 -2.68
CA ALA A 80 17.06 1.87 -2.03
C ALA A 80 16.88 3.16 -2.85
N PHE A 81 17.94 3.73 -3.43
CA PHE A 81 17.85 4.89 -4.31
C PHE A 81 17.22 4.57 -5.66
N VAL A 82 17.62 3.45 -6.29
CA VAL A 82 17.09 3.00 -7.58
C VAL A 82 15.59 2.72 -7.51
N VAL A 83 15.08 2.28 -6.37
CA VAL A 83 13.66 2.06 -6.15
C VAL A 83 12.97 3.36 -5.69
N GLY A 84 13.50 4.01 -4.66
CA GLY A 84 12.87 5.16 -4.00
C GLY A 84 12.72 6.39 -4.89
N VAL A 85 13.76 6.75 -5.65
CA VAL A 85 13.74 7.96 -6.47
C VAL A 85 12.75 7.85 -7.64
N PRO A 86 12.74 6.77 -8.45
CA PRO A 86 11.76 6.63 -9.52
C PRO A 86 10.31 6.56 -8.99
N LEU A 87 10.07 5.87 -7.87
CA LEU A 87 8.74 5.82 -7.25
C LEU A 87 8.23 7.21 -6.87
N ALA A 88 9.08 8.04 -6.26
CA ALA A 88 8.72 9.42 -5.91
C ALA A 88 8.43 10.27 -7.15
N ILE A 89 9.25 10.13 -8.20
CA ILE A 89 9.05 10.84 -9.48
C ILE A 89 7.73 10.42 -10.13
N ILE A 90 7.43 9.12 -10.19
CA ILE A 90 6.18 8.58 -10.75
C ILE A 90 4.98 9.13 -9.96
N GLY A 91 5.06 9.15 -8.63
CA GLY A 91 4.01 9.70 -7.77
C GLY A 91 3.78 11.20 -7.96
N ALA A 92 4.84 11.97 -8.19
CA ALA A 92 4.76 13.42 -8.42
C ALA A 92 4.34 13.78 -9.86
N PHE A 93 4.59 12.91 -10.84
CA PHE A 93 4.42 13.23 -12.25
C PHE A 93 2.97 13.57 -12.63
N VAL A 94 2.01 12.75 -12.20
CA VAL A 94 0.58 12.95 -12.50
C VAL A 94 0.06 14.29 -11.97
N PRO A 95 0.19 14.62 -10.66
CA PRO A 95 -0.32 15.88 -10.14
C PRO A 95 0.40 17.11 -10.73
N VAL A 96 1.71 17.04 -11.01
CA VAL A 96 2.46 18.13 -11.64
C VAL A 96 2.01 18.36 -13.08
N ARG A 97 1.80 17.28 -13.84
CA ARG A 97 1.29 17.35 -15.21
C ARG A 97 -0.13 17.90 -15.27
N GLU A 98 -1.00 17.53 -14.34
CA GLU A 98 -2.35 18.10 -14.24
C GLU A 98 -2.29 19.59 -13.87
N ALA A 99 -1.48 19.96 -12.88
CA ALA A 99 -1.37 21.34 -12.43
C ALA A 99 -0.81 22.27 -13.53
N SER A 100 0.20 21.83 -14.29
CA SER A 100 0.77 22.59 -15.42
C SER A 100 -0.21 22.84 -16.58
N ARG A 101 -1.33 22.11 -16.65
CA ARG A 101 -2.36 22.29 -17.67
C ARG A 101 -3.43 23.31 -17.29
N ILE A 102 -3.48 23.71 -16.02
CA ILE A 102 -4.45 24.70 -15.53
C ILE A 102 -4.19 26.04 -16.24
N THR A 103 -5.26 26.66 -16.73
CA THR A 103 -5.18 27.96 -17.41
C THR A 103 -5.00 29.10 -16.39
N PRO A 104 -4.25 30.17 -16.73
CA PRO A 104 -4.01 31.29 -15.82
C PRO A 104 -5.30 31.90 -15.27
N MET A 105 -6.33 32.00 -16.11
CA MET A 105 -7.65 32.52 -15.75
C MET A 105 -8.41 31.63 -14.75
N ALA A 106 -8.26 30.31 -14.85
CA ALA A 106 -8.88 29.37 -13.90
C ALA A 106 -8.17 29.37 -12.54
N ALA A 107 -6.86 29.66 -12.51
CA ALA A 107 -6.11 29.82 -11.27
C ALA A 107 -6.45 31.12 -10.53
N LEU A 108 -6.74 32.22 -11.26
CA LEU A 108 -7.07 33.53 -10.70
C LEU A 108 -8.52 33.64 -10.19
N ARG A 109 -9.48 32.97 -10.84
CA ARG A 109 -10.89 33.07 -10.43
C ARG A 109 -11.20 32.39 -9.10
N GLY A 110 -10.31 31.58 -8.53
CA GLY A 110 -10.65 30.70 -7.40
C GLY A 110 -11.65 29.58 -7.78
N ASP A 111 -12.33 29.74 -8.91
CA ASP A 111 -13.08 28.75 -9.69
C ASP A 111 -12.16 27.68 -10.30
N VAL A 112 -11.33 27.07 -9.47
CA VAL A 112 -11.03 25.64 -9.67
C VAL A 112 -12.28 24.86 -9.25
N VAL A 113 -13.44 25.26 -9.78
CA VAL A 113 -14.65 24.47 -9.82
C VAL A 113 -14.22 23.23 -10.58
N LEU A 114 -13.94 22.20 -9.79
CA LEU A 114 -14.28 20.81 -10.04
C LEU A 114 -14.75 20.66 -11.49
N GLU A 115 -13.81 20.58 -12.45
CA GLU A 115 -14.11 20.00 -13.74
C GLU A 115 -14.49 18.57 -13.38
N THR A 116 -15.79 18.44 -13.18
CA THR A 116 -16.42 17.30 -12.56
C THR A 116 -16.29 16.26 -13.63
N ARG A 117 -15.21 15.49 -13.56
CA ARG A 117 -15.03 14.29 -14.37
C ARG A 117 -16.04 13.29 -13.82
N ASN A 118 -17.31 13.53 -14.15
CA ASN A 118 -18.50 12.82 -13.68
C ASN A 118 -18.55 11.38 -14.24
N ARG A 119 -17.52 10.97 -14.98
CA ARG A 119 -17.35 9.64 -15.54
C ARG A 119 -15.92 9.19 -15.33
N LEU A 120 -15.75 8.01 -14.74
CA LEU A 120 -14.51 7.27 -14.85
C LEU A 120 -14.30 6.95 -16.35
N PRO A 121 -13.24 7.47 -16.98
CA PRO A 121 -12.95 7.06 -18.34
C PRO A 121 -12.62 5.56 -18.30
N ARG A 122 -13.17 4.77 -19.23
CA ARG A 122 -13.05 3.30 -19.26
C ARG A 122 -11.58 2.82 -19.15
N ARG A 123 -10.63 3.66 -19.60
CA ARG A 123 -9.18 3.47 -19.43
C ARG A 123 -8.69 3.35 -17.98
N PHE A 124 -9.44 3.87 -17.00
CA PHE A 124 -9.09 3.74 -15.58
C PHE A 124 -9.25 2.30 -15.08
N LEU A 125 -10.13 1.51 -15.71
CA LEU A 125 -10.29 0.07 -15.41
C LEU A 125 -9.13 -0.77 -15.95
N VAL A 126 -8.34 -0.26 -16.90
CA VAL A 126 -7.19 -0.99 -17.45
C VAL A 126 -6.12 -1.20 -16.38
N ALA A 127 -5.86 -0.19 -15.54
CA ALA A 127 -4.85 -0.27 -14.49
C ALA A 127 -5.08 -1.43 -13.48
N PRO A 128 -6.25 -1.56 -12.82
CA PRO A 128 -6.49 -2.68 -11.91
C PRO A 128 -6.51 -4.02 -12.63
N ILE A 129 -7.07 -4.10 -13.85
CA ILE A 129 -7.05 -5.35 -14.64
C ILE A 129 -5.61 -5.81 -14.91
N VAL A 130 -4.75 -4.89 -15.36
CA VAL A 130 -3.33 -5.18 -15.60
C VAL A 130 -2.64 -5.64 -14.32
N LEU A 131 -2.90 -5.01 -13.18
CA LEU A 131 -2.34 -5.41 -11.88
C LEU A 131 -2.79 -6.82 -11.47
N PHE A 132 -4.05 -7.18 -11.65
CA PHE A 132 -4.54 -8.53 -11.34
C PHE A 132 -3.98 -9.59 -12.29
N VAL A 133 -3.83 -9.27 -13.58
CA VAL A 133 -3.20 -10.17 -14.56
C VAL A 133 -1.72 -10.38 -14.22
N LEU A 134 -1.00 -9.31 -13.85
CA LEU A 134 0.39 -9.41 -13.38
C LEU A 134 0.50 -10.23 -12.10
N ALA A 135 -0.42 -10.05 -11.15
CA ALA A 135 -0.45 -10.88 -9.94
C ALA A 135 -0.64 -12.36 -10.28
N ALA A 136 -1.58 -12.69 -11.16
CA ALA A 136 -1.82 -14.07 -11.61
C ALA A 136 -0.61 -14.66 -12.37
N TRP A 137 0.13 -13.83 -13.09
CA TRP A 137 1.38 -14.22 -13.74
C TRP A 137 2.48 -14.51 -12.70
N PHE A 138 2.67 -13.62 -11.73
CA PHE A 138 3.70 -13.77 -10.70
C PHE A 138 3.49 -15.01 -9.81
N VAL A 139 2.25 -15.38 -9.49
CA VAL A 139 1.96 -16.60 -8.71
C VAL A 139 2.47 -17.88 -9.39
N ARG A 140 2.63 -17.87 -10.73
CA ARG A 140 3.09 -19.04 -11.49
C ARG A 140 4.61 -19.14 -11.63
N GLN A 141 5.36 -18.15 -11.15
CA GLN A 141 6.81 -18.12 -11.30
C GLN A 141 7.50 -18.85 -10.14
N GLU A 142 8.61 -19.54 -10.44
CA GLU A 142 9.38 -20.30 -9.46
C GLU A 142 10.13 -19.35 -8.48
N PRO A 143 10.36 -19.78 -7.22
CA PRO A 143 11.15 -19.01 -6.27
C PRO A 143 12.58 -18.76 -6.78
N ILE A 144 13.08 -17.53 -6.62
CA ILE A 144 14.47 -17.18 -6.96
C ILE A 144 15.31 -17.35 -5.70
N ASP A 145 16.36 -18.17 -5.76
CA ASP A 145 17.29 -18.41 -4.65
C ASP A 145 16.61 -18.83 -3.33
N GLY A 146 15.49 -19.58 -3.42
CA GLY A 146 14.70 -20.01 -2.27
C GLY A 146 13.82 -18.92 -1.63
N LEU A 147 13.86 -17.70 -2.15
CA LEU A 147 13.02 -16.59 -1.70
C LEU A 147 11.74 -16.49 -2.55
N PRO A 148 10.55 -16.39 -1.93
CA PRO A 148 9.28 -16.26 -2.65
C PRO A 148 9.04 -14.81 -3.14
N VAL A 149 9.99 -14.25 -3.88
CA VAL A 149 9.96 -12.86 -4.37
C VAL A 149 8.72 -12.59 -5.22
N PHE A 150 8.36 -13.53 -6.10
CA PHE A 150 7.17 -13.39 -6.92
C PHE A 150 5.86 -13.46 -6.13
N GLY A 151 5.84 -14.17 -4.99
CA GLY A 151 4.70 -14.17 -4.07
C GLY A 151 4.48 -12.79 -3.43
N LEU A 152 5.58 -12.12 -3.03
CA LEU A 152 5.56 -10.74 -2.52
C LEU A 152 5.11 -9.74 -3.60
N LEU A 153 5.60 -9.86 -4.83
CA LEU A 153 5.18 -9.01 -5.93
C LEU A 153 3.70 -9.23 -6.28
N ALA A 154 3.22 -10.48 -6.25
CA ALA A 154 1.82 -10.80 -6.47
C ALA A 154 0.91 -10.20 -5.39
N SER A 155 1.28 -10.32 -4.10
CA SER A 155 0.47 -9.76 -3.01
C SER A 155 0.39 -8.23 -3.08
N LEU A 156 1.51 -7.55 -3.37
CA LEU A 156 1.53 -6.11 -3.62
C LEU A 156 0.63 -5.73 -4.81
N ALA A 157 0.74 -6.46 -5.92
CA ALA A 157 -0.07 -6.19 -7.11
C ALA A 157 -1.57 -6.36 -6.84
N VAL A 158 -1.98 -7.37 -6.05
CA VAL A 158 -3.37 -7.56 -5.63
C VAL A 158 -3.86 -6.41 -4.75
N VAL A 159 -3.09 -6.01 -3.75
CA VAL A 159 -3.47 -4.92 -2.83
C VAL A 159 -3.62 -3.60 -3.57
N PHE A 160 -2.65 -3.24 -4.41
CA PHE A 160 -2.74 -2.03 -5.23
C PHE A 160 -3.86 -2.12 -6.27
N GLY A 161 -4.05 -3.30 -6.88
CA GLY A 161 -5.13 -3.55 -7.83
C GLY A 161 -6.50 -3.33 -7.20
N ALA A 162 -6.72 -3.86 -5.99
CA ALA A 162 -7.94 -3.67 -5.23
C ALA A 162 -8.16 -2.19 -4.83
N ALA A 163 -7.11 -1.51 -4.37
CA ALA A 163 -7.19 -0.10 -4.00
C ALA A 163 -7.56 0.79 -5.20
N VAL A 164 -6.95 0.55 -6.37
CA VAL A 164 -7.24 1.29 -7.61
C VAL A 164 -8.61 0.92 -8.19
N LEU A 165 -9.12 -0.29 -7.93
CA LEU A 165 -10.45 -0.71 -8.35
C LEU A 165 -11.57 0.00 -7.56
N MET A 166 -11.28 0.50 -6.35
CA MET A 166 -12.30 1.01 -5.43
C MET A 166 -13.18 2.16 -5.97
N PRO A 167 -12.63 3.19 -6.65
CA PRO A 167 -13.46 4.17 -7.33
C PRO A 167 -14.44 3.52 -8.31
N ALA A 168 -13.99 2.54 -9.10
CA ALA A 168 -14.87 1.86 -10.06
C ALA A 168 -15.99 1.07 -9.39
N VAL A 169 -15.72 0.42 -8.27
CA VAL A 169 -16.74 -0.24 -7.44
C VAL A 169 -17.80 0.77 -7.00
N LEU A 170 -17.39 1.95 -6.52
CA LEU A 170 -18.32 2.99 -6.08
C LEU A 170 -19.14 3.60 -7.22
N PHE A 171 -18.55 3.80 -8.41
CA PHE A 171 -19.29 4.24 -9.59
C PHE A 171 -20.25 3.16 -10.12
N GLY A 172 -19.88 1.87 -10.03
CA GLY A 172 -20.76 0.75 -10.34
C GLY A 172 -21.93 0.66 -9.37
N PHE A 173 -21.64 0.80 -8.06
CA PHE A 173 -22.65 0.87 -7.00
C PHE A 173 -23.61 2.03 -7.21
N ARG A 174 -23.10 3.22 -7.58
CA ARG A 174 -23.93 4.38 -7.96
C ARG A 174 -24.89 4.03 -9.11
N ARG A 175 -24.41 3.38 -10.18
CA ARG A 175 -25.26 3.00 -11.32
C ARG A 175 -26.38 2.07 -10.87
N PHE A 176 -26.06 1.07 -10.05
CA PHE A 176 -27.03 0.10 -9.55
C PHE A 176 -28.06 0.74 -8.63
N CYS A 177 -27.62 1.54 -7.66
CA CYS A 177 -28.52 2.24 -6.74
C CYS A 177 -29.29 3.37 -7.40
N GLY A 178 -28.74 4.03 -8.43
CA GLY A 178 -29.45 5.09 -9.18
C GLY A 178 -30.70 4.55 -9.88
N ASP A 179 -30.59 3.38 -10.50
CA ASP A 179 -31.71 2.72 -11.17
C ASP A 179 -32.76 2.19 -10.18
N ALA A 180 -32.34 1.76 -8.98
CA ALA A 180 -33.26 1.31 -7.92
C ALA A 180 -33.93 2.49 -7.20
N MET A 181 -33.17 3.53 -6.86
CA MET A 181 -33.62 4.71 -6.10
C MET A 181 -34.54 5.60 -6.94
N SER A 182 -34.28 5.75 -8.24
CA SER A 182 -35.16 6.52 -9.13
C SER A 182 -36.53 5.87 -9.32
N ARG A 183 -36.62 4.53 -9.18
CA ARG A 183 -37.91 3.81 -9.19
C ARG A 183 -38.68 3.96 -7.89
N TRP A 184 -38.00 4.17 -6.75
CA TRP A 184 -38.63 4.20 -5.43
C TRP A 184 -38.89 5.61 -4.89
N LEU A 185 -38.04 6.60 -5.20
CA LEU A 185 -38.01 7.92 -4.51
C LEU A 185 -38.12 9.14 -5.45
N HIS A 186 -38.70 8.97 -6.64
CA HIS A 186 -39.05 10.03 -7.61
C HIS A 186 -38.12 11.28 -7.61
N VAL A 187 -38.61 12.45 -7.20
CA VAL A 187 -37.93 13.76 -7.37
C VAL A 187 -36.72 13.91 -6.43
N GLU A 188 -36.83 13.39 -5.20
CA GLU A 188 -35.75 13.43 -4.20
C GLU A 188 -34.62 12.48 -4.57
N GLY A 189 -34.94 11.31 -5.15
CA GLY A 189 -33.97 10.34 -5.63
C GLY A 189 -33.09 10.88 -6.77
N HIS A 190 -33.64 11.71 -7.65
CA HIS A 190 -32.88 12.35 -8.73
C HIS A 190 -31.87 13.37 -8.20
N MET A 191 -32.28 14.20 -7.23
CA MET A 191 -31.40 15.18 -6.57
C MET A 191 -30.28 14.49 -5.78
N ALA A 192 -30.60 13.43 -5.05
CA ALA A 192 -29.61 12.63 -4.32
C ALA A 192 -28.59 11.98 -5.26
N HIS A 193 -29.02 11.45 -6.41
CA HIS A 193 -28.13 10.84 -7.39
C HIS A 193 -27.19 11.84 -8.08
N ALA A 194 -27.64 13.09 -8.29
CA ALA A 194 -26.82 14.17 -8.80
C ALA A 194 -25.74 14.60 -7.78
N ASN A 195 -26.11 14.74 -6.51
CA ASN A 195 -25.19 15.11 -5.43
C ASN A 195 -24.17 13.99 -5.13
N LEU A 196 -24.58 12.72 -5.18
CA LEU A 196 -23.65 11.59 -5.07
C LEU A 196 -22.59 11.62 -6.19
N GLY A 197 -22.99 11.99 -7.41
CA GLY A 197 -22.06 12.08 -8.54
C GLY A 197 -20.90 13.06 -8.35
N SER A 198 -21.15 14.21 -7.71
CA SER A 198 -20.13 15.22 -7.43
C SER A 198 -19.29 14.88 -6.19
N ALA A 199 -19.83 14.12 -5.24
CA ALA A 199 -19.14 13.72 -4.01
C ALA A 199 -18.27 12.45 -4.15
N ILE A 200 -18.64 11.51 -5.04
CA ILE A 200 -17.96 10.20 -5.20
C ILE A 200 -16.43 10.31 -5.34
N PRO A 201 -15.83 11.20 -6.15
CA PRO A 201 -14.37 11.24 -6.29
C PRO A 201 -13.63 11.52 -4.97
N ARG A 202 -14.24 12.31 -4.07
CA ARG A 202 -13.68 12.60 -2.75
C ARG A 202 -13.94 11.44 -1.78
N LEU A 203 -15.17 10.92 -1.76
CA LEU A 203 -15.56 9.81 -0.90
C LEU A 203 -14.78 8.53 -1.24
N SER A 204 -14.45 8.31 -2.51
CA SER A 204 -13.73 7.11 -2.93
C SER A 204 -12.33 7.01 -2.34
N ILE A 205 -11.66 8.13 -2.11
CA ILE A 205 -10.32 8.14 -1.51
C ILE A 205 -10.41 7.68 -0.05
N SER A 206 -11.36 8.25 0.70
CA SER A 206 -11.59 7.89 2.10
C SER A 206 -12.09 6.45 2.25
N ILE A 207 -13.04 6.03 1.43
CA ILE A 207 -13.58 4.67 1.46
C ILE A 207 -12.50 3.64 1.07
N ALA A 208 -11.65 3.94 0.09
CA ALA A 208 -10.52 3.07 -0.25
C ALA A 208 -9.54 2.92 0.92
N ALA A 209 -9.20 4.02 1.61
CA ALA A 209 -8.34 3.97 2.78
C ALA A 209 -8.96 3.13 3.92
N LEU A 210 -10.25 3.30 4.20
CA LEU A 210 -10.98 2.51 5.20
C LEU A 210 -11.05 1.02 4.82
N ALA A 211 -11.32 0.71 3.55
CA ALA A 211 -11.39 -0.65 3.06
C ALA A 211 -10.04 -1.37 3.17
N VAL A 212 -8.94 -0.70 2.80
CA VAL A 212 -7.58 -1.24 2.95
C VAL A 212 -7.25 -1.48 4.43
N SER A 213 -7.59 -0.52 5.30
CA SER A 213 -7.38 -0.65 6.75
C SER A 213 -8.15 -1.85 7.34
N LEU A 214 -9.44 -1.96 7.01
CA LEU A 214 -10.28 -3.07 7.48
C LEU A 214 -9.78 -4.41 6.92
N ALA A 215 -9.42 -4.47 5.64
CA ALA A 215 -8.88 -5.67 5.02
C ALA A 215 -7.60 -6.13 5.72
N MET A 216 -6.71 -5.21 6.06
CA MET A 216 -5.48 -5.52 6.80
C MET A 216 -5.77 -6.03 8.22
N MET A 217 -6.71 -5.40 8.93
CA MET A 217 -7.14 -5.86 10.25
C MET A 217 -7.69 -7.29 10.20
N VAL A 218 -8.58 -7.57 9.25
CA VAL A 218 -9.16 -8.90 9.04
C VAL A 218 -8.08 -9.91 8.65
N ALA A 219 -7.16 -9.56 7.77
CA ALA A 219 -6.05 -10.43 7.36
C ALA A 219 -5.16 -10.82 8.56
N ILE A 220 -4.80 -9.85 9.40
CA ILE A 220 -4.01 -10.11 10.62
C ILE A 220 -4.81 -10.98 11.60
N ALA A 221 -6.09 -10.71 11.81
CA ALA A 221 -6.93 -11.51 12.69
C ALA A 221 -7.05 -12.97 12.23
N ILE A 222 -7.26 -13.19 10.92
CA ILE A 222 -7.30 -14.53 10.32
C ILE A 222 -5.95 -15.22 10.45
N MET A 223 -4.85 -14.51 10.19
CA MET A 223 -3.49 -15.06 10.32
C MET A 223 -3.21 -15.52 11.76
N VAL A 224 -3.47 -14.68 12.76
CA VAL A 224 -3.27 -15.03 14.18
C VAL A 224 -4.17 -16.19 14.61
N GLY A 225 -5.44 -16.16 14.21
CA GLY A 225 -6.39 -17.25 14.49
C GLY A 225 -5.93 -18.58 13.89
N SER A 226 -5.52 -18.58 12.62
CA SER A 226 -5.01 -19.76 11.93
C SER A 226 -3.74 -20.32 12.56
N PHE A 227 -2.79 -19.47 12.97
CA PHE A 227 -1.59 -19.94 13.66
C PHE A 227 -1.93 -20.59 15.00
N ARG A 228 -2.79 -19.95 15.80
CA ARG A 228 -3.24 -20.51 17.08
C ARG A 228 -3.88 -21.88 16.88
N GLU A 229 -4.75 -22.01 15.89
CA GLU A 229 -5.44 -23.27 15.61
C GLU A 229 -4.46 -24.37 15.17
N THR A 230 -3.51 -24.04 14.29
CA THR A 230 -2.45 -24.97 13.87
C THR A 230 -1.61 -25.45 15.06
N VAL A 231 -1.27 -24.56 16.00
CA VAL A 231 -0.52 -24.93 17.21
C VAL A 231 -1.34 -25.84 18.11
N ILE A 232 -2.62 -25.53 18.35
CA ILE A 232 -3.52 -26.38 19.17
C ILE A 232 -3.64 -27.77 18.54
N TYR A 233 -3.82 -27.82 17.22
CA TYR A 233 -3.90 -29.08 16.48
C TYR A 233 -2.60 -29.88 16.62
N TRP A 234 -1.44 -29.25 16.42
CA TRP A 234 -0.13 -29.92 16.55
C TRP A 234 0.14 -30.42 17.98
N VAL A 235 -0.18 -29.61 19.00
CA VAL A 235 -0.07 -30.00 20.41
C VAL A 235 -0.99 -31.19 20.70
N GLY A 236 -2.24 -31.14 20.22
CA GLY A 236 -3.21 -32.22 20.39
C GLY A 236 -2.80 -33.53 19.74
N GLN A 237 -2.01 -33.50 18.66
CA GLN A 237 -1.44 -34.71 18.03
C GLN A 237 -0.11 -35.17 18.67
N THR A 238 0.72 -34.24 19.15
CA THR A 238 2.06 -34.54 19.67
C THR A 238 2.03 -34.95 21.14
N LEU A 239 1.12 -34.38 21.94
CA LEU A 239 0.93 -34.69 23.37
C LEU A 239 -0.19 -35.72 23.60
N GLN A 240 -0.29 -36.77 22.77
CA GLN A 240 -1.22 -37.89 23.03
C GLN A 240 -0.63 -39.00 23.92
N ALA A 241 0.44 -38.74 24.68
CA ALA A 241 0.99 -39.72 25.61
C ALA A 241 0.45 -39.48 27.03
N ASP A 242 -0.28 -40.45 27.58
CA ASP A 242 -0.75 -40.41 28.98
C ASP A 242 0.40 -40.52 29.99
N LEU A 243 1.61 -40.92 29.55
CA LEU A 243 2.75 -41.14 30.44
C LEU A 243 4.07 -40.68 29.79
N PHE A 244 4.60 -39.55 30.25
CA PHE A 244 5.92 -39.05 29.85
C PHE A 244 7.00 -39.55 30.82
N VAL A 245 7.77 -40.56 30.41
CA VAL A 245 8.93 -41.04 31.19
C VAL A 245 10.16 -40.22 30.78
N SER A 246 10.64 -39.37 31.68
CA SER A 246 11.90 -38.63 31.54
C SER A 246 12.98 -39.27 32.41
N SER A 247 14.19 -39.46 31.86
CA SER A 247 15.35 -39.93 32.61
C SER A 247 15.88 -38.81 33.51
N ALA A 248 16.01 -39.08 34.81
CA ALA A 248 16.49 -38.13 35.81
C ALA A 248 17.91 -37.55 35.56
N ARG A 249 18.66 -38.07 34.57
CA ARG A 249 20.03 -37.67 34.26
C ARG A 249 20.15 -36.61 33.16
N SER A 250 19.07 -36.20 32.50
CA SER A 250 19.08 -35.25 31.37
C SER A 250 18.15 -34.05 31.58
N SER A 251 18.08 -33.52 32.81
CA SER A 251 17.42 -32.24 33.10
C SER A 251 18.48 -31.14 33.18
N PRO A 252 18.47 -30.11 32.31
CA PRO A 252 19.27 -28.90 32.51
C PRO A 252 18.62 -28.08 33.64
N GLN A 253 19.00 -28.42 34.87
CA GLN A 253 18.89 -27.72 36.16
C GLN A 253 17.58 -26.98 36.52
N GLY A 254 16.94 -27.50 37.58
CA GLY A 254 16.24 -26.70 38.58
C GLY A 254 16.72 -27.10 39.97
N SER A 255 17.85 -26.52 40.42
CA SER A 255 18.27 -26.58 41.82
C SER A 255 17.49 -25.54 42.63
N VAL A 256 16.51 -25.99 43.42
CA VAL A 256 15.99 -25.24 44.58
C VAL A 256 15.78 -26.29 45.70
N ILE A 257 16.83 -26.50 46.49
CA ILE A 257 16.95 -26.15 47.92
C ILE A 257 15.93 -26.88 48.81
N SER A 258 16.51 -27.67 49.70
CA SER A 258 15.99 -28.31 50.92
C SER A 258 14.99 -27.50 51.73
#